data_AF-A0A0S8H0P0-F1
#
_entry.id   AF-A0A0S8H0P0-F1
#
_cell.length_a   1.000
_cell.length_b   1.000
_cell.length_c   1.000
_cell.angle_alpha   90.00
_cell.angle_beta   90.00
_cell.angle_gamma   90.00
#
_symmetry.space_group_name_H-M   'P 1'
#
loop_
_entity.id
_entity.type
_entity.pdbx_description
1 polymer ?
#
loop_
_entity_poly.entity_id
_entity_poly.type
_entity_poly.pdbx_seq_one_letter_code
_entity_poly.pdbx_strand_id
1 'polypeptide(L)'
;MKRTNRRNLGKAAVRLGGILSLAVLAAVFGRLVLASDYAVDPQQRARAPSKIMVGEIAPDFVLPTLTFDTDAAGKPIGIISDKNVIRLSSFFGKKPVCMIMSSYT
;
A
#
# COMPACT_ATOMS: atom_id res chain seq x y z
N MET A 1 57.97 -23.92 22.94
CA MET A 1 56.75 -24.63 23.37
C MET A 1 55.58 -23.62 23.38
N LYS A 2 54.58 -23.81 22.52
CA LYS A 2 53.49 -22.85 22.19
C LYS A 2 52.41 -22.77 23.30
N ARG A 3 52.03 -21.57 23.73
CA ARG A 3 50.72 -21.29 24.36
C ARG A 3 50.17 -19.96 23.85
N THR A 4 49.58 -20.00 22.66
CA THR A 4 48.97 -18.87 21.99
C THR A 4 47.48 -18.80 22.32
N ASN A 5 47.09 -17.73 23.01
CA ASN A 5 45.92 -16.90 22.71
C ASN A 5 44.52 -17.57 22.67
N ARG A 6 43.92 -17.83 23.85
CA ARG A 6 42.50 -18.20 24.01
C ARG A 6 41.55 -17.03 24.30
N ARG A 7 42.02 -15.77 24.33
CA ARG A 7 41.18 -14.63 24.79
C ARG A 7 40.32 -13.97 23.69
N ASN A 8 40.51 -14.35 22.42
CA ASN A 8 39.83 -13.68 21.30
C ASN A 8 38.57 -14.38 20.78
N LEU A 9 38.25 -15.60 21.26
CA LEU A 9 37.09 -16.37 20.76
C LEU A 9 35.73 -15.81 21.26
N GLY A 10 35.69 -15.28 22.49
CA GLY A 10 34.44 -14.79 23.09
C GLY A 10 33.89 -13.50 22.47
N LYS A 11 34.76 -12.65 21.90
CA LYS A 11 34.34 -11.37 21.29
C LYS A 11 33.72 -11.54 19.90
N ALA A 12 34.07 -12.62 19.19
CA ALA A 12 33.51 -12.91 17.87
C ALA A 12 32.07 -13.45 17.95
N ALA A 13 31.78 -14.31 18.95
CA ALA A 13 30.46 -14.91 19.13
C ALA A 13 29.38 -13.87 19.50
N VAL A 14 29.72 -12.87 20.33
CA VAL A 14 28.80 -11.79 20.73
C VAL A 14 28.43 -10.89 19.55
N ARG A 15 29.37 -10.66 18.61
CA ARG A 15 29.11 -9.84 17.42
C ARG A 15 28.25 -10.57 16.38
N LEU A 16 28.38 -11.90 16.26
CA LEU A 16 27.55 -12.70 15.34
C LEU A 16 26.10 -12.82 15.84
N GLY A 17 25.87 -12.98 17.14
CA GLY A 17 24.53 -13.06 17.71
C GLY A 17 23.71 -11.77 17.57
N GLY A 18 24.36 -10.60 17.70
CA GLY A 18 23.70 -9.30 17.52
C GLY A 18 23.31 -8.99 16.07
N ILE A 19 24.10 -9.45 15.09
CA ILE A 19 23.79 -9.24 13.67
C ILE A 19 22.67 -10.18 13.21
N LEU A 20 22.66 -11.42 13.71
CA LEU A 20 21.57 -12.37 13.47
C LEU A 20 20.23 -11.87 14.04
N SER A 21 20.22 -11.27 15.24
CA SER A 21 18.97 -10.73 15.80
C SER A 21 18.47 -9.50 15.02
N LEU A 22 19.37 -8.64 14.55
CA LEU A 22 19.00 -7.46 13.75
C LEU A 22 18.42 -7.86 12.38
N ALA A 23 19.02 -8.86 11.73
CA ALA A 23 18.54 -9.38 10.44
C ALA A 23 17.16 -10.04 10.58
N VAL A 24 16.92 -10.78 11.66
CA VAL A 24 15.61 -11.36 11.97
C VAL A 24 14.58 -10.27 12.25
N LEU A 25 14.93 -9.22 13.01
CA LEU A 25 14.03 -8.11 13.28
C LEU A 25 13.65 -7.34 12.00
N ALA A 26 14.61 -7.11 11.11
CA ALA A 26 14.38 -6.48 9.80
C ALA A 26 13.52 -7.35 8.88
N ALA A 27 13.69 -8.68 8.90
CA ALA A 27 12.86 -9.60 8.13
C ALA A 27 11.41 -9.66 8.64
N VAL A 28 11.20 -9.60 9.96
CA VAL A 28 9.85 -9.54 10.56
C VAL A 28 9.16 -8.21 10.24
N PHE A 29 9.88 -7.08 10.33
CA PHE A 29 9.34 -5.77 9.93
C PHE A 29 9.06 -5.68 8.43
N GLY A 30 9.94 -6.22 7.58
CA GLY A 30 9.75 -6.27 6.13
C GLY A 30 8.51 -7.07 5.74
N ARG A 31 8.24 -8.20 6.42
CA ARG A 31 7.01 -8.99 6.20
C ARG A 31 5.76 -8.29 6.72
N LEU A 32 5.85 -7.51 7.80
CA LEU A 32 4.73 -6.75 8.33
C LEU A 32 4.30 -5.61 7.39
N VAL A 33 5.27 -4.95 6.73
CA VAL A 33 4.99 -3.88 5.77
C VAL A 33 4.42 -4.42 4.44
N LEU A 34 4.81 -5.63 4.03
CA LEU A 34 4.27 -6.29 2.83
C LEU A 34 2.89 -6.93 3.04
N ALA A 35 2.51 -7.28 4.28
CA ALA A 35 1.20 -7.86 4.58
C ALA A 35 0.09 -6.80 4.79
N SER A 36 0.42 -5.51 4.67
CA SER A 36 -0.59 -4.45 4.61
C SER A 36 -1.18 -4.35 3.20
N ASP A 37 -1.45 -5.49 2.57
CA ASP A 37 -2.40 -5.58 1.48
C ASP A 37 -3.75 -5.20 2.08
N TYR A 38 -4.23 -4.02 1.68
CA TYR A 38 -5.53 -3.48 2.05
C TYR A 38 -6.60 -4.44 1.56
N ALA A 39 -6.97 -5.40 2.41
CA ALA A 39 -8.19 -6.17 2.25
C ALA A 39 -9.36 -5.18 2.36
N VAL A 40 -9.76 -4.62 1.22
CA VAL A 40 -11.00 -3.87 1.08
C VAL A 40 -12.10 -4.89 1.33
N ASP A 41 -12.75 -4.80 2.49
CA ASP A 41 -13.95 -5.58 2.78
C ASP A 41 -15.01 -5.22 1.73
N PRO A 42 -15.38 -6.14 0.82
CA PRO A 42 -16.37 -5.87 -0.21
C PRO A 42 -17.77 -5.60 0.36
N GLN A 43 -18.00 -5.89 1.64
CA GLN A 43 -19.27 -5.60 2.32
C GLN A 43 -19.36 -4.16 2.86
N GLN A 44 -18.28 -3.41 2.96
CA GLN A 44 -18.32 -2.02 3.42
C GLN A 44 -18.60 -1.04 2.28
N ARG A 45 -19.58 -1.34 1.42
CA ARG A 45 -20.23 -0.33 0.58
C ARG A 45 -21.07 0.55 1.50
N ALA A 46 -20.44 1.52 2.14
CA ALA A 46 -21.12 2.55 2.89
C ALA A 46 -22.25 3.13 2.01
N ARG A 47 -23.49 3.07 2.52
CA ARG A 47 -24.67 3.56 1.82
C ARG A 47 -24.42 5.02 1.45
N ALA A 48 -24.55 5.37 0.17
CA ALA A 48 -24.29 6.73 -0.29
C ALA A 48 -25.15 7.73 0.53
N PRO A 49 -24.56 8.81 1.07
CA PRO A 49 -25.32 9.82 1.78
C PRO A 49 -26.41 10.41 0.88
N SER A 50 -27.57 10.73 1.47
CA SER A 50 -28.82 11.04 0.75
C SER A 50 -28.75 12.30 -0.13
N LYS A 51 -27.73 13.14 0.02
CA LYS A 51 -27.47 14.31 -0.83
C LYS A 51 -26.08 14.87 -0.53
N ILE A 52 -25.34 15.28 -1.56
CA ILE A 52 -24.15 16.12 -1.42
C ILE A 52 -24.58 17.56 -1.69
N MET A 53 -24.35 18.48 -0.75
CA MET A 53 -24.70 19.89 -0.91
C MET A 53 -23.47 20.78 -1.13
N VAL A 54 -23.65 21.86 -1.88
CA VAL A 54 -22.57 22.85 -2.12
C VAL A 54 -22.23 23.54 -0.79
N GLY A 55 -20.93 23.59 -0.47
CA GLY A 55 -20.43 24.20 0.77
C GLY A 55 -20.22 23.20 1.91
N GLU A 56 -20.72 21.97 1.79
CA GLU A 56 -20.46 20.91 2.75
C GLU A 56 -19.13 20.18 2.46
N ILE A 57 -18.57 19.56 3.50
CA ILE A 57 -17.40 18.70 3.35
C ILE A 57 -17.80 17.47 2.54
N ALA A 58 -17.08 17.23 1.44
CA ALA A 58 -17.31 16.04 0.63
C ALA A 58 -17.08 14.77 1.46
N PRO A 59 -17.99 13.78 1.39
CA PRO A 59 -17.80 12.52 2.09
C PRO A 59 -16.54 11.82 1.56
N ASP A 60 -15.76 11.21 2.45
CA ASP A 60 -14.61 10.41 2.01
C ASP A 60 -15.11 9.09 1.41
N PHE A 61 -14.56 8.72 0.26
CA PHE A 61 -14.89 7.47 -0.42
C PHE A 61 -13.65 6.88 -1.08
N VAL A 62 -13.68 5.57 -1.26
CA VAL A 62 -12.62 4.78 -1.91
C VAL A 62 -13.05 4.49 -3.35
N LEU A 63 -12.24 4.86 -4.33
CA LEU A 63 -12.46 4.52 -5.74
C LEU A 63 -11.31 3.67 -6.28
N PRO A 64 -11.57 2.66 -7.13
CA PRO A 64 -10.51 2.00 -7.88
C PRO A 64 -9.86 2.98 -8.86
N THR A 65 -8.56 2.82 -9.12
CA THR A 65 -7.85 3.65 -10.11
C THR A 65 -8.12 3.18 -11.53
N LEU A 66 -8.26 4.11 -12.47
CA LEU A 66 -8.17 3.81 -13.89
C LEU A 66 -6.70 3.63 -14.29
N THR A 67 -6.39 2.48 -14.87
CA THR A 67 -5.09 2.18 -15.48
C THR A 67 -5.25 2.04 -16.99
N PHE A 68 -4.18 2.25 -17.75
CA PHE A 68 -4.19 2.02 -19.19
C PHE A 68 -3.40 0.76 -19.50
N ASP A 69 -4.00 -0.11 -20.29
CA ASP A 69 -3.35 -1.28 -20.86
C ASP A 69 -3.55 -1.29 -22.39
N THR A 70 -2.97 -2.27 -23.06
CA THR A 70 -3.03 -2.39 -24.51
C THR A 70 -3.86 -3.62 -24.89
N ASP A 71 -4.84 -3.46 -25.77
CA ASP A 71 -5.61 -4.60 -26.29
C ASP A 71 -4.79 -5.46 -27.27
N ALA A 72 -5.35 -6.57 -27.73
CA ALA A 72 -4.71 -7.46 -28.69
C ALA A 72 -4.41 -6.79 -30.05
N ALA A 73 -5.03 -5.65 -30.35
CA ALA A 73 -4.81 -4.85 -31.56
C ALA A 73 -3.82 -3.70 -31.34
N GLY A 74 -3.20 -3.59 -30.16
CA GLY A 74 -2.25 -2.51 -29.86
C GLY A 74 -2.91 -1.19 -29.45
N LYS A 75 -4.23 -1.15 -29.21
CA LYS A 75 -4.94 0.08 -28.81
C LYS A 75 -4.96 0.25 -27.30
N PRO A 76 -4.81 1.49 -26.79
CA PRO A 76 -4.92 1.75 -25.37
C PRO A 76 -6.37 1.57 -24.91
N ILE A 77 -6.56 0.78 -23.87
CA ILE A 77 -7.85 0.56 -23.21
C ILE A 77 -7.75 0.96 -21.74
N GLY A 78 -8.79 1.61 -21.23
CA GLY A 78 -8.91 1.92 -19.80
C GLY A 78 -9.39 0.69 -19.04
N ILE A 79 -8.60 0.23 -18.06
CA ILE A 79 -8.93 -0.88 -17.19
C ILE A 79 -9.05 -0.36 -15.75
N ILE A 80 -10.18 -0.67 -15.10
CA ILE A 80 -10.37 -0.38 -13.68
C ILE A 80 -9.49 -1.36 -12.89
N SER A 81 -8.59 -0.83 -12.06
CA SER A 81 -7.67 -1.65 -11.29
C SER A 81 -8.36 -2.31 -10.09
N ASP A 82 -8.19 -3.62 -9.94
CA ASP A 82 -8.66 -4.36 -8.77
C ASP A 82 -7.73 -4.23 -7.54
N LYS A 83 -6.49 -3.76 -7.76
CA LYS A 83 -5.44 -3.73 -6.74
C LYS A 83 -5.19 -2.33 -6.18
N ASN A 84 -5.41 -1.31 -7.01
CA ASN A 84 -5.09 0.07 -6.68
C ASN A 84 -6.36 0.87 -6.43
N VAL A 85 -6.39 1.56 -5.29
CA VAL A 85 -7.49 2.42 -4.89
C VAL A 85 -6.98 3.80 -4.51
N ILE A 86 -7.83 4.81 -4.72
CA ILE A 86 -7.61 6.17 -4.24
C ILE A 86 -8.67 6.47 -3.18
N ARG A 87 -8.28 7.20 -2.13
CA ARG A 87 -9.21 7.84 -1.20
C ARG A 87 -9.34 9.31 -1.52
N LEU A 88 -10.54 9.87 -1.45
CA LEU A 88 -10.74 11.30 -1.68
C LEU A 88 -9.92 12.14 -0.67
N SER A 89 -9.82 11.68 0.58
CA SER A 89 -8.99 12.29 1.62
C SER A 89 -7.50 12.40 1.27
N SER A 90 -6.98 11.58 0.34
CA SER A 90 -5.60 11.69 -0.16
C SER A 90 -5.34 12.97 -0.97
N PHE A 91 -6.40 13.68 -1.38
CA PHE A 91 -6.33 14.96 -2.06
C PHE A 91 -6.50 16.16 -1.12
N PHE A 92 -6.37 15.96 0.21
CA PHE A 92 -6.44 17.08 1.15
C PHE A 92 -5.44 18.19 0.78
N GLY A 93 -5.90 19.45 0.80
CA GLY A 93 -5.12 20.61 0.35
C GLY A 93 -5.00 20.77 -1.17
N LYS A 94 -5.61 19.89 -1.97
CA LYS A 94 -5.70 19.99 -3.43
C LYS A 94 -7.12 20.40 -3.86
N LYS A 95 -7.28 20.74 -5.14
CA LYS A 95 -8.57 21.07 -5.78
C LYS A 95 -8.93 19.99 -6.80
N PRO A 96 -9.40 18.80 -6.37
CA PRO A 96 -9.76 17.73 -7.28
C PRO A 96 -10.99 18.12 -8.13
N VAL A 97 -11.01 17.69 -9.39
CA VAL A 97 -12.16 17.80 -10.30
C VAL A 97 -12.77 16.41 -10.45
N CYS A 98 -14.05 16.27 -10.16
CA CYS A 98 -14.78 15.01 -10.33
C CYS A 98 -15.73 15.13 -11.53
N MET A 99 -15.63 14.19 -12.46
CA MET A 99 -16.52 14.07 -13.62
C MET A 99 -17.20 12.72 -13.57
N ILE A 100 -18.54 12.72 -13.48
CA ILE A 100 -19.35 11.51 -13.51
C ILE A 100 -19.95 11.41 -14.92
N MET A 101 -19.49 10.40 -15.67
CA MET A 101 -20.09 10.05 -16.96
C MET A 101 -20.99 8.85 -16.79
N SER A 102 -22.20 8.96 -17.33
CA SER A 102 -23.11 7.84 -17.50
C SER A 102 -23.38 7.70 -19.00
N SER A 103 -23.07 6.54 -19.56
CA SER A 103 -23.51 6.15 -20.90
C SER A 103 -24.59 5.11 -20.77
N TYR A 104 -25.69 5.28 -21.50
CA TYR A 104 -26.65 4.20 -21.71
C TYR A 104 -26.13 3.31 -22.83
N THR A 105 -26.02 2.02 -22.55
CA THR A 105 -25.74 0.97 -23.52
C THR A 105 -27.04 0.29 -23.93
#